data_AF-A0A9D6J649-F1
#
_entry.id   AF-A0A9D6J649-F1
#
_cell.length_a   1.000
_cell.length_b   1.000
_cell.length_c   1.000
_cell.angle_alpha   90.00
_cell.angle_beta   90.00
_cell.angle_gamma   90.00
#
_symmetry.space_group_name_H-M   'P 1'
#
loop_
_entity.id
_entity.type
_entity.pdbx_description
1 polymer ?
#
loop_
_entity_poly.entity_id
_entity_poly.type
_entity_poly.pdbx_seq_one_letter_code
_entity_poly.pdbx_strand_id
1 'polypeptide(L)'
;MAGEIIDYRFFYGPFRTPHDIVKVRGIGEEKYQAIRNLVKTSSSGYSSYYHPPSPPPSQTDPYASGSSNKLNINIATQEELEALPGIGPAKARAIIDYRTRYGKFSKKEDVKNVPGIGDSIYRQIESSIVARGGAVTSNELELAYRNYSEAYRKFQSLQSDPYASYSEMRRAYDRYIETKKEYDRLVAKYGSR
;
A
#
# COMPACT_ATOMS: atom_id res chain seq x y z
N MET A 1 32.18 4.71 3.78
CA MET A 1 32.35 5.17 2.39
C MET A 1 31.78 4.21 1.36
N ALA A 2 32.05 2.90 1.42
CA ALA A 2 31.46 1.94 0.47
C ALA A 2 29.92 1.89 0.48
N GLY A 3 29.29 1.95 1.67
CA GLY A 3 27.83 1.99 1.80
C GLY A 3 27.18 3.22 1.13
N GLU A 4 27.79 4.40 1.24
CA GLU A 4 27.28 5.64 0.65
C GLU A 4 27.27 5.59 -0.89
N ILE A 5 28.26 4.92 -1.49
CA ILE A 5 28.33 4.70 -2.93
C ILE A 5 27.25 3.73 -3.40
N ILE A 6 27.04 2.64 -2.65
CA ILE A 6 25.99 1.65 -2.94
C ILE A 6 24.61 2.31 -2.84
N ASP A 7 24.39 3.10 -1.80
CA ASP A 7 23.11 3.74 -1.57
C ASP A 7 22.83 4.88 -2.56
N TYR A 8 23.82 5.73 -2.88
CA TYR A 8 23.67 6.71 -3.95
C TYR A 8 23.29 6.02 -5.25
N ARG A 9 24.04 4.95 -5.58
CA ARG A 9 23.76 4.17 -6.76
C ARG A 9 22.35 3.66 -6.71
N PHE A 10 21.88 3.08 -5.58
CA PHE A 10 20.53 2.54 -5.34
C PHE A 10 19.38 3.55 -5.51
N PHE A 11 19.64 4.85 -5.35
CA PHE A 11 18.61 5.87 -5.47
C PHE A 11 18.60 6.61 -6.80
N TYR A 12 19.78 6.97 -7.31
CA TYR A 12 19.94 7.84 -8.48
C TYR A 12 20.41 7.09 -9.74
N GLY A 13 20.62 5.78 -9.60
CA GLY A 13 21.19 4.95 -10.63
C GLY A 13 22.73 5.01 -10.65
N PRO A 14 23.33 4.30 -11.61
CA PRO A 14 24.77 4.29 -11.77
C PRO A 14 25.33 5.68 -12.10
N PHE A 15 26.54 5.94 -11.65
CA PHE A 15 27.31 7.11 -12.07
C PHE A 15 27.46 7.11 -13.59
N ARG A 16 27.03 8.19 -14.23
CA ARG A 16 27.14 8.36 -15.69
C ARG A 16 28.55 8.82 -16.06
N THR A 17 29.14 9.65 -15.20
CA THR A 17 30.49 10.17 -15.32
C THR A 17 31.29 9.86 -14.06
N PRO A 18 32.64 9.76 -14.13
CA PRO A 18 33.47 9.66 -12.93
C PRO A 18 33.21 10.79 -11.93
N HIS A 19 32.86 11.99 -12.41
CA HIS A 19 32.56 13.15 -11.59
C HIS A 19 31.28 13.00 -10.76
N ASP A 20 30.33 12.15 -11.14
CA ASP A 20 29.08 11.97 -10.37
C ASP A 20 29.33 11.46 -8.94
N ILE A 21 30.53 10.92 -8.66
CA ILE A 21 30.92 10.50 -7.31
C ILE A 21 30.95 11.66 -6.29
N VAL A 22 31.05 12.92 -6.74
CA VAL A 22 30.96 14.09 -5.85
C VAL A 22 29.60 14.19 -5.15
N LYS A 23 28.56 13.60 -5.75
CA LYS A 23 27.19 13.57 -5.22
C LYS A 23 27.05 12.56 -4.07
N VAL A 24 28.07 11.72 -3.84
CA VAL A 24 28.13 10.80 -2.70
C VAL A 24 28.55 11.56 -1.45
N ARG A 25 27.81 11.35 -0.36
CA ARG A 25 28.08 11.99 0.93
C ARG A 25 29.52 11.77 1.37
N GLY A 26 30.19 12.88 1.70
CA GLY A 26 31.56 12.86 2.21
C GLY A 26 32.64 12.64 1.16
N ILE A 27 32.31 12.58 -0.14
CA ILE A 27 33.30 12.66 -1.23
C ILE A 27 33.47 14.11 -1.68
N GLY A 28 32.44 14.88 -2.08
CA GLY A 28 32.63 16.32 -2.38
C GLY A 28 33.75 16.63 -3.41
N GLU A 29 34.00 17.91 -3.68
CA GLU A 29 34.92 18.31 -4.77
C GLU A 29 36.39 18.02 -4.41
N GLU A 30 36.82 18.40 -3.22
CA GLU A 30 38.22 18.27 -2.77
C GLU A 30 38.71 16.82 -2.81
N LYS A 31 37.91 15.92 -2.27
CA LYS A 31 38.22 14.48 -2.18
C LYS A 31 38.05 13.80 -3.53
N TYR A 32 37.13 14.26 -4.39
CA TYR A 32 37.09 13.82 -5.78
C TYR A 32 38.36 14.17 -6.54
N GLN A 33 38.88 15.39 -6.42
CA GLN A 33 40.14 15.79 -7.06
C GLN A 33 41.31 14.89 -6.65
N ALA A 34 41.35 14.46 -5.39
CA ALA A 34 42.35 13.54 -4.87
C ALA A 34 42.24 12.12 -5.48
N ILE A 35 41.04 11.66 -5.85
CA ILE A 35 40.80 10.30 -6.36
C ILE A 35 40.44 10.24 -7.85
N ARG A 36 40.44 11.37 -8.57
CA ARG A 36 39.89 11.47 -9.94
C ARG A 36 40.52 10.49 -10.93
N ASN A 37 41.80 10.16 -10.76
CA ASN A 37 42.52 9.20 -11.62
C ASN A 37 42.19 7.73 -11.31
N LEU A 38 41.55 7.47 -10.16
CA LEU A 38 41.18 6.13 -9.67
C LEU A 38 39.72 5.79 -9.96
N VAL A 39 38.87 6.79 -10.24
CA VAL A 39 37.45 6.60 -10.51
C VAL A 39 37.21 6.42 -12.01
N LYS A 40 36.61 5.29 -12.39
CA LYS A 40 36.20 4.99 -13.78
C LYS A 40 34.76 4.50 -13.78
N THR A 41 34.00 4.85 -14.81
CA THR A 41 32.65 4.32 -15.05
C THR A 41 32.71 3.25 -16.15
N SER A 42 31.92 2.18 -16.02
CA SER A 42 31.76 1.17 -17.07
C SER A 42 30.28 0.84 -17.27
N SER A 43 29.88 0.65 -18.51
CA SER A 43 28.49 0.39 -18.91
C SER A 43 28.10 -1.09 -18.85
N SER A 44 29.04 -1.99 -18.54
CA SER A 44 28.92 -3.42 -18.88
C SER A 44 28.31 -4.32 -17.79
N GLY A 45 27.90 -3.79 -16.63
CA GLY A 45 27.46 -4.60 -15.47
C GLY A 45 26.03 -4.33 -14.97
N TYR A 46 25.17 -3.78 -15.83
CA TYR A 46 24.05 -2.93 -15.42
C TYR A 46 22.82 -3.60 -14.76
N SER A 47 22.55 -4.89 -14.93
CA SER A 47 21.14 -5.32 -14.90
C SER A 47 20.62 -6.09 -13.68
N SER A 48 21.45 -6.68 -12.81
CA SER A 48 20.92 -7.65 -11.82
C SER A 48 20.61 -7.09 -10.43
N TYR A 49 21.16 -5.94 -10.04
CA TYR A 49 21.05 -5.40 -8.67
C TYR A 49 20.12 -4.20 -8.54
N TYR A 50 19.53 -3.75 -9.65
CA TYR A 50 18.70 -2.56 -9.68
C TYR A 50 17.27 -2.91 -10.07
N HIS A 51 16.40 -3.02 -9.07
CA HIS A 51 14.96 -3.05 -9.29
C HIS A 51 14.43 -1.69 -8.85
N PRO A 52 14.05 -0.80 -9.79
CA PRO A 52 13.37 0.42 -9.41
C PRO A 52 12.09 0.06 -8.64
N PRO A 53 11.72 0.85 -7.62
CA PRO A 53 10.50 0.58 -6.87
C PRO A 53 9.32 0.56 -7.82
N SER A 54 8.55 -0.53 -7.78
CA SER A 54 7.36 -0.65 -8.62
C SER A 54 6.32 0.39 -8.17
N PRO A 55 5.68 1.09 -9.12
CA PRO A 55 4.56 1.95 -8.79
C PRO A 55 3.44 1.13 -8.14
N PRO A 56 2.61 1.78 -7.31
CA PRO A 56 1.33 1.20 -6.95
C PRO A 56 0.60 0.76 -8.22
N PRO A 57 -0.15 -0.36 -8.18
CA PRO A 57 -0.97 -0.75 -9.31
C PRO A 57 -1.82 0.45 -9.72
N SER A 58 -1.78 0.80 -11.01
CA SER A 58 -2.70 1.80 -11.57
C SER A 58 -4.11 1.42 -11.16
N GLN A 59 -4.95 2.40 -10.82
CA GLN A 59 -6.39 2.21 -10.49
C GLN A 59 -7.22 1.66 -11.67
N THR A 60 -6.60 0.98 -12.64
CA THR A 60 -7.24 -0.04 -13.48
C THR A 60 -7.44 -1.30 -12.64
N ASP A 61 -8.22 -1.16 -11.57
CA ASP A 61 -8.45 -2.23 -10.62
C ASP A 61 -9.28 -3.35 -11.28
N PRO A 62 -8.87 -4.63 -11.20
CA PRO A 62 -9.82 -5.75 -11.22
C PRO A 62 -10.77 -5.75 -10.00
N TYR A 63 -10.65 -4.74 -9.12
CA TYR A 63 -11.47 -4.48 -7.93
C TYR A 63 -12.35 -3.21 -8.01
N ALA A 64 -12.23 -2.39 -9.07
CA ALA A 64 -13.10 -1.23 -9.34
C ALA A 64 -14.21 -1.56 -10.36
N SER A 65 -14.51 -2.85 -10.56
CA SER A 65 -15.74 -3.23 -11.25
C SER A 65 -16.90 -3.21 -10.26
N GLY A 66 -17.51 -2.03 -10.15
CA GLY A 66 -18.80 -1.85 -9.50
C GLY A 66 -18.72 -0.92 -8.30
N SER A 67 -18.95 0.36 -8.57
CA SER A 67 -19.58 1.33 -7.67
C SER A 67 -20.90 0.78 -7.13
N SER A 68 -20.80 -0.17 -6.22
CA SER A 68 -21.84 -0.47 -5.27
C SER A 68 -21.24 -0.07 -3.92
N ASN A 69 -21.76 1.01 -3.33
CA ASN A 69 -21.51 1.45 -1.95
C ASN A 69 -22.00 0.41 -0.92
N LYS A 70 -21.86 -0.87 -1.23
CA LYS A 70 -22.38 -1.98 -0.45
C LYS A 70 -21.29 -2.51 0.45
N LEU A 71 -21.63 -2.59 1.73
CA LEU A 71 -20.78 -3.06 2.80
C LEU A 71 -20.61 -4.58 2.73
N ASN A 72 -19.36 -5.05 2.79
CA ASN A 72 -19.08 -6.48 2.84
C ASN A 72 -19.19 -7.02 4.29
N ILE A 73 -20.24 -7.78 4.58
CA ILE A 73 -20.54 -8.31 5.93
C ILE A 73 -19.49 -9.29 6.47
N ASN A 74 -18.64 -9.87 5.62
CA ASN A 74 -17.60 -10.80 6.04
C ASN A 74 -16.34 -10.10 6.59
N ILE A 75 -16.17 -8.81 6.33
CA ILE A 75 -14.98 -8.05 6.71
C ILE A 75 -15.29 -6.71 7.40
N ALA A 76 -16.53 -6.22 7.31
CA ALA A 76 -16.95 -4.97 7.92
C ALA A 76 -16.60 -4.90 9.41
N THR A 77 -16.18 -3.72 9.89
CA THR A 77 -15.98 -3.45 11.31
C THR A 77 -17.32 -3.32 12.03
N GLN A 78 -17.27 -3.24 13.36
CA GLN A 78 -18.49 -3.05 14.15
C GLN A 78 -19.16 -1.72 13.80
N GLU A 79 -18.38 -0.64 13.72
CA GLU A 79 -18.86 0.71 13.41
C GLU A 79 -19.51 0.78 12.02
N GLU A 80 -18.95 0.09 11.04
CA GLU A 80 -19.51 0.03 9.69
C GLU A 80 -20.83 -0.74 9.63
N LEU A 81 -20.93 -1.83 10.39
CA LEU A 81 -22.18 -2.57 10.53
C LEU A 81 -23.24 -1.72 11.24
N GLU A 82 -22.86 -0.94 12.25
CA GLU A 82 -23.74 -0.01 12.98
C GLU A 82 -24.25 1.15 12.10
N ALA A 83 -23.55 1.49 11.02
CA ALA A 83 -24.02 2.48 10.06
C ALA A 83 -25.19 1.97 9.18
N LEU A 84 -25.48 0.66 9.19
CA LEU A 84 -26.60 0.10 8.45
C LEU A 84 -27.94 0.39 9.15
N PRO A 85 -29.01 0.68 8.38
CA PRO A 85 -30.32 0.93 8.96
C PRO A 85 -30.81 -0.29 9.76
N GLY A 86 -31.22 -0.05 11.00
CA GLY A 86 -31.75 -1.10 11.88
C GLY A 86 -30.70 -2.01 12.53
N ILE A 87 -29.40 -1.76 12.30
CA ILE A 87 -28.29 -2.46 12.97
C ILE A 87 -27.69 -1.54 14.04
N GLY A 88 -27.90 -1.89 15.30
CA GLY A 88 -27.21 -1.23 16.43
C GLY A 88 -26.07 -2.11 16.98
N PRO A 89 -25.37 -1.66 18.03
CA PRO A 89 -24.18 -2.34 18.56
C PRO A 89 -24.37 -3.82 18.87
N ALA A 90 -25.52 -4.20 19.44
CA ALA A 90 -25.83 -5.59 19.74
C ALA A 90 -25.93 -6.48 18.49
N LYS A 91 -26.53 -5.97 17.40
CA LYS A 91 -26.68 -6.71 16.15
C LYS A 91 -25.37 -6.75 15.36
N ALA A 92 -24.63 -5.64 15.33
CA ALA A 92 -23.31 -5.58 14.72
C ALA A 92 -22.38 -6.63 15.35
N ARG A 93 -22.36 -6.69 16.68
CA ARG A 93 -21.60 -7.71 17.42
C ARG A 93 -22.08 -9.13 17.12
N ALA A 94 -23.39 -9.36 17.02
CA ALA A 94 -23.92 -10.66 16.66
C ALA A 94 -23.47 -11.12 15.25
N ILE A 95 -23.37 -10.22 14.27
CA ILE A 95 -22.85 -10.54 12.93
C ILE A 95 -21.38 -10.95 13.01
N ILE A 96 -20.56 -10.20 13.76
CA ILE A 96 -19.14 -10.47 13.95
C ILE A 96 -18.94 -11.81 14.66
N ASP A 97 -19.69 -12.05 15.74
CA ASP A 97 -19.63 -13.30 16.49
C ASP A 97 -20.05 -14.47 15.63
N TYR A 98 -21.10 -14.32 14.80
CA TYR A 98 -21.55 -15.36 13.89
C TYR A 98 -20.47 -15.73 12.88
N ARG A 99 -19.89 -14.75 12.16
CA ARG A 99 -18.84 -15.05 11.16
C ARG A 99 -17.55 -15.57 11.77
N THR A 100 -17.30 -15.26 13.05
CA THR A 100 -16.15 -15.78 13.81
C THR A 100 -16.37 -17.23 14.23
N ARG A 101 -17.59 -17.59 14.65
CA ARG A 101 -17.90 -18.96 15.14
C ARG A 101 -18.22 -19.94 14.02
N TYR A 102 -18.97 -19.52 13.02
CA TYR A 102 -19.49 -20.39 11.96
C TYR A 102 -18.78 -20.21 10.61
N GLY A 103 -17.83 -19.27 10.54
CA GLY A 103 -17.12 -18.91 9.31
C GLY A 103 -17.86 -17.86 8.49
N LYS A 104 -17.25 -17.47 7.36
CA LYS A 104 -17.75 -16.41 6.48
C LYS A 104 -19.11 -16.79 5.86
N PHE A 105 -19.98 -15.80 5.73
CA PHE A 105 -21.23 -15.89 4.95
C PHE A 105 -20.92 -16.21 3.49
N SER A 106 -21.63 -17.18 2.91
CA SER A 106 -21.43 -17.56 1.51
C SER A 106 -22.17 -16.63 0.55
N LYS A 107 -23.36 -16.16 0.97
CA LYS A 107 -24.20 -15.18 0.28
C LYS A 107 -24.77 -14.18 1.29
N LYS A 108 -25.21 -13.01 0.82
CA LYS A 108 -25.64 -11.92 1.73
C LYS A 108 -26.87 -12.29 2.55
N GLU A 109 -27.72 -13.17 2.01
CA GLU A 109 -28.94 -13.69 2.65
C GLU A 109 -28.63 -14.51 3.90
N ASP A 110 -27.42 -15.08 4.00
CA ASP A 110 -27.01 -15.91 5.15
C ASP A 110 -26.92 -15.08 6.44
N VAL A 111 -26.88 -13.74 6.35
CA VAL A 111 -26.95 -12.84 7.51
C VAL A 111 -28.24 -13.01 8.32
N LYS A 112 -29.30 -13.57 7.71
CA LYS A 112 -30.56 -13.89 8.39
C LYS A 112 -30.43 -14.98 9.46
N ASN A 113 -29.33 -15.75 9.44
CA ASN A 113 -29.06 -16.76 10.46
C ASN A 113 -28.47 -16.13 11.74
N VAL A 114 -28.13 -14.84 11.71
CA VAL A 114 -27.63 -14.11 12.88
C VAL A 114 -28.79 -13.80 13.82
N PRO A 115 -28.68 -14.11 15.13
CA PRO A 115 -29.68 -13.74 16.11
C PRO A 115 -30.02 -12.24 16.07
N GLY A 116 -31.31 -11.93 15.93
CA GLY A 116 -31.80 -10.55 15.85
C GLY A 116 -31.82 -9.93 14.44
N ILE A 117 -31.41 -10.68 13.40
CA ILE A 117 -31.51 -10.28 12.00
C ILE A 117 -32.52 -11.19 11.29
N GLY A 118 -33.80 -10.84 11.44
CA GLY A 118 -34.88 -11.49 10.69
C GLY A 118 -35.12 -10.85 9.32
N ASP A 119 -36.14 -11.33 8.61
CA ASP A 119 -36.54 -10.82 7.28
C ASP A 119 -36.77 -9.31 7.25
N SER A 120 -37.30 -8.73 8.32
CA SER A 120 -37.56 -7.28 8.40
C SER A 120 -36.28 -6.46 8.31
N ILE A 121 -35.26 -6.84 9.09
CA ILE A 121 -33.96 -6.15 9.08
C ILE A 121 -33.21 -6.44 7.79
N TYR A 122 -33.24 -7.70 7.32
CA TYR A 122 -32.59 -8.06 6.07
C TYR A 122 -33.07 -7.21 4.89
N ARG A 123 -34.39 -7.01 4.74
CA ARG A 123 -34.95 -6.14 3.69
C ARG A 123 -34.48 -4.69 3.77
N GLN A 124 -34.14 -4.18 4.95
CA GLN A 124 -33.63 -2.81 5.11
C GLN A 124 -32.19 -2.67 4.64
N ILE A 125 -31.39 -3.74 4.76
CA ILE A 125 -29.95 -3.70 4.51
C ILE A 125 -29.53 -4.40 3.21
N GLU A 126 -30.39 -5.22 2.60
CA GLU A 126 -30.05 -6.11 1.47
C GLU A 126 -29.49 -5.39 0.24
N SER A 127 -29.87 -4.14 0.03
CA SER A 127 -29.39 -3.27 -1.05
C SER A 127 -28.05 -2.62 -0.72
N SER A 128 -27.69 -2.56 0.57
CA SER A 128 -26.49 -1.94 1.12
C SER A 128 -25.43 -2.95 1.54
N ILE A 129 -25.65 -4.26 1.37
CA ILE A 129 -24.69 -5.30 1.76
C ILE A 129 -24.36 -6.28 0.63
N VAL A 130 -23.20 -6.92 0.76
CA VAL A 130 -22.76 -8.08 -0.03
C VAL A 130 -21.97 -9.06 0.83
N ALA A 131 -21.89 -10.33 0.41
CA ALA A 131 -21.05 -11.34 1.08
C ALA A 131 -19.68 -11.55 0.40
N ARG A 132 -19.58 -11.24 -0.89
CA ARG A 132 -18.34 -11.34 -1.69
C ARG A 132 -18.24 -10.12 -2.59
N GLY A 133 -17.02 -9.63 -2.82
CA GLY A 133 -16.83 -8.31 -3.43
C GLY A 133 -17.46 -7.20 -2.57
N GLY A 134 -17.77 -6.07 -3.18
CA GLY A 134 -18.29 -4.87 -2.50
C GLY A 134 -17.20 -3.90 -2.10
N ALA A 135 -17.60 -2.65 -1.87
CA ALA A 135 -16.73 -1.72 -1.20
C ALA A 135 -16.40 -2.33 0.17
N VAL A 136 -15.13 -2.70 0.34
CA VAL A 136 -14.51 -2.46 1.64
C VAL A 136 -14.78 -0.98 1.85
N THR A 137 -15.63 -0.62 2.81
CA THR A 137 -15.56 0.75 3.31
C THR A 137 -14.17 0.84 3.99
N SER A 138 -13.19 1.30 3.23
CA SER A 138 -12.78 2.68 2.99
C SER A 138 -11.86 3.26 4.06
N ASN A 139 -11.56 2.54 5.14
CA ASN A 139 -10.47 2.94 6.04
C ASN A 139 -9.19 2.13 5.82
N GLU A 140 -9.04 0.88 6.25
CA GLU A 140 -7.67 0.30 6.34
C GLU A 140 -6.97 0.04 4.99
N LEU A 141 -7.60 -0.69 4.05
CA LEU A 141 -6.97 -1.00 2.75
C LEU A 141 -6.87 0.25 1.86
N GLU A 142 -7.87 1.12 1.91
CA GLU A 142 -7.88 2.37 1.16
C GLU A 142 -6.88 3.39 1.75
N LEU A 143 -6.80 3.51 3.07
CA LEU A 143 -5.75 4.27 3.77
C LEU A 143 -4.37 3.69 3.48
N ALA A 144 -4.22 2.35 3.47
CA ALA A 144 -2.95 1.72 3.12
C ALA A 144 -2.56 2.00 1.66
N TYR A 145 -3.51 1.90 0.72
CA TYR A 145 -3.29 2.26 -0.68
C TYR A 145 -2.96 3.76 -0.85
N ARG A 146 -3.68 4.65 -0.17
CA ARG A 146 -3.41 6.10 -0.17
C ARG A 146 -2.03 6.40 0.42
N ASN A 147 -1.70 5.83 1.56
CA ASN A 147 -0.39 5.98 2.21
C ASN A 147 0.74 5.45 1.33
N TYR A 148 0.56 4.28 0.72
CA TYR A 148 1.50 3.69 -0.24
C TYR A 148 1.69 4.59 -1.46
N SER A 149 0.60 5.07 -2.05
CA SER A 149 0.62 5.97 -3.20
C SER A 149 1.29 7.30 -2.89
N GLU A 150 0.99 7.91 -1.74
CA GLU A 150 1.60 9.16 -1.30
C GLU A 150 3.09 9.00 -0.99
N ALA A 151 3.49 7.91 -0.33
CA ALA A 151 4.89 7.59 -0.07
C ALA A 151 5.66 7.38 -1.37
N TYR A 152 5.07 6.67 -2.34
CA TYR A 152 5.66 6.48 -3.66
C TYR A 152 5.83 7.81 -4.41
N ARG A 153 4.80 8.67 -4.45
CA ARG A 153 4.90 10.00 -5.08
C ARG A 153 5.96 10.87 -4.43
N LYS A 154 6.06 10.86 -3.09
CA LYS A 154 7.09 11.61 -2.36
C LYS A 154 8.49 11.10 -2.70
N PHE A 155 8.68 9.78 -2.72
CA PHE A 155 9.95 9.18 -3.13
C PHE A 155 10.32 9.55 -4.57
N GLN A 156 9.39 9.46 -5.52
CA GLN A 156 9.61 9.89 -6.90
C GLN A 156 9.96 11.38 -7.01
N SER A 157 9.27 12.25 -6.26
CA SER A 157 9.56 13.69 -6.30
C SER A 157 10.98 14.00 -5.84
N LEU A 158 11.49 13.28 -4.84
CA LEU A 158 12.84 13.45 -4.33
C LEU A 158 13.88 12.83 -5.28
N GLN A 159 13.54 11.75 -6.00
CA GLN A 159 14.39 11.23 -7.08
C GLN A 159 14.58 12.23 -8.22
N SER A 160 13.55 13.03 -8.51
CA SER A 160 13.61 14.09 -9.53
C SER A 160 14.20 15.41 -9.05
N ASP A 161 14.41 15.57 -7.73
CA ASP A 161 14.92 16.80 -7.14
C ASP A 161 16.46 16.79 -7.11
N PRO A 162 17.12 17.71 -7.85
CA PRO A 162 18.58 17.79 -7.88
C PRO A 162 19.22 18.20 -6.54
N TYR A 163 18.43 18.69 -5.58
CA TYR A 163 18.89 19.13 -4.27
C TYR A 163 18.39 18.26 -3.11
N ALA A 164 17.57 17.23 -3.36
CA ALA A 164 17.08 16.34 -2.32
C ALA A 164 18.25 15.68 -1.58
N SER A 165 18.29 15.83 -0.25
CA SER A 165 19.35 15.22 0.54
C SER A 165 19.19 13.71 0.59
N TYR A 166 20.33 13.02 0.72
CA TYR A 166 20.35 11.57 0.91
C TYR A 166 19.46 11.10 2.07
N SER A 167 19.49 11.81 3.20
CA SER A 167 18.68 11.49 4.38
C SER A 167 17.18 11.59 4.11
N GLU A 168 16.74 12.55 3.29
CA GLU A 168 15.34 12.69 2.91
C GLU A 168 14.90 11.57 1.98
N MET A 169 15.74 11.24 1.00
CA MET A 169 15.51 10.14 0.07
C MET A 169 15.41 8.79 0.78
N ARG A 170 16.33 8.50 1.71
CA ARG A 170 16.31 7.26 2.49
C ARG A 170 15.05 7.14 3.33
N ARG A 171 14.65 8.21 4.03
CA ARG A 171 13.40 8.24 4.82
C ARG A 171 12.16 8.02 3.95
N ALA A 172 12.11 8.65 2.77
CA ALA A 172 10.99 8.48 1.85
C ALA A 172 10.93 7.04 1.29
N TYR A 173 12.08 6.44 1.00
CA TYR A 173 12.17 5.05 0.55
C TYR A 173 11.75 4.06 1.64
N ASP A 174 12.26 4.22 2.87
CA ASP A 174 11.88 3.36 3.99
C ASP A 174 10.36 3.42 4.23
N ARG A 175 9.76 4.61 4.15
CA ARG A 175 8.30 4.78 4.23
C ARG A 175 7.56 4.15 3.06
N TYR A 176 8.08 4.24 1.84
CA TYR A 176 7.52 3.53 0.68
C TYR A 176 7.51 2.01 0.91
N ILE A 177 8.61 1.43 1.39
CA ILE A 177 8.70 -0.01 1.65
C ILE A 177 7.74 -0.44 2.75
N GLU A 178 7.67 0.32 3.84
CA GLU A 178 6.76 0.05 4.96
C GLU A 178 5.29 0.06 4.51
N THR A 179 4.88 1.12 3.83
CA THR A 179 3.50 1.28 3.35
C THR A 179 3.14 0.27 2.26
N LYS A 180 4.07 -0.07 1.36
CA LYS A 180 3.89 -1.14 0.38
C LYS A 180 3.67 -2.49 1.07
N LYS A 181 4.47 -2.80 2.09
CA LYS A 181 4.36 -4.06 2.84
C LYS A 181 3.00 -4.17 3.53
N GLU A 182 2.50 -3.09 4.12
CA GLU A 182 1.17 -3.09 4.73
C GLU A 182 0.06 -3.20 3.68
N TYR A 183 0.15 -2.49 2.55
CA TYR A 183 -0.77 -2.67 1.43
C TYR A 183 -0.79 -4.11 0.93
N ASP A 184 0.37 -4.71 0.63
CA ASP A 184 0.48 -6.10 0.17
C ASP A 184 -0.10 -7.10 1.19
N ARG A 185 0.11 -6.85 2.49
CA ARG A 185 -0.47 -7.65 3.57
C ARG A 185 -2.00 -7.56 3.58
N LEU A 186 -2.57 -6.36 3.45
CA LEU A 186 -4.01 -6.17 3.43
C LEU A 186 -4.62 -6.70 2.13
N VAL A 187 -3.92 -6.60 0.99
CA VAL A 187 -4.29 -7.27 -0.26
C VAL A 187 -4.25 -8.80 -0.11
N ALA A 188 -3.28 -9.37 0.59
CA ALA A 188 -3.29 -10.82 0.84
C ALA A 188 -4.43 -11.23 1.79
N LYS A 189 -4.76 -10.39 2.78
CA LYS A 189 -5.83 -10.63 3.76
C LYS A 189 -7.24 -10.46 3.17
N TYR A 190 -7.41 -9.49 2.28
CA TYR A 190 -8.73 -9.05 1.79
C TYR A 190 -8.91 -9.21 0.28
N GLY A 191 -7.83 -9.31 -0.49
CA GLY A 191 -7.80 -9.18 -1.96
C GLY A 191 -7.71 -10.47 -2.76
N SER A 192 -7.79 -11.67 -2.17
CA SER A 192 -7.81 -12.92 -2.95
C SER A 192 -9.15 -13.67 -2.94
N ARG A 193 -9.69 -13.77 -4.17
CA ARG A 193 -10.45 -14.84 -4.86
C ARG A 193 -11.86 -15.23 -4.36
#